data_AF-A0A9W6B222-F1
#
_entry.id   AF-A0A9W6B222-F1
#
_cell.length_a   1.000
_cell.length_b   1.000
_cell.length_c   1.000
_cell.angle_alpha   90.00
_cell.angle_beta   90.00
_cell.angle_gamma   90.00
#
_symmetry.space_group_name_H-M   'P 1'
#
loop_
_entity.id
_entity.type
_entity.pdbx_description
1 polymer ?
#
loop_
_entity_poly.entity_id
_entity_poly.type
_entity_poly.pdbx_seq_one_letter_code
_entity_poly.pdbx_strand_id
1 'polypeptide(L)'
;MEKISNQKQLMPIVKFTTKRNIKKASYWAAIIWPINLLIIFILFNITNYSKLQFMKLIINNYFIILGISILLMSFVFSNIIGYEIQNDSSSKINEFLWSICDPKIQFTGRLLGIINLVSITIIIYIVYTMIFMQLIPEMGNIIMAIPSFIGLIKLLIMIIIFVEAIGWELLISAHLSIKIKKRNRLSQYLLPLYAYIICCLIIAILKASHNLIFSYLSIFIFPILSQINSCRLLFTNDNLILIIIAIIFQFIMLIKYFYYVKNKYQSQIELN
;
A
#
# COMPACT_ATOMS: atom_id res chain seq x y z
N MET A 1 -37.74 -2.54 16.01
CA MET A 1 -36.69 -2.49 14.97
C MET A 1 -35.61 -3.50 15.35
N GLU A 2 -35.52 -4.63 14.64
CA GLU A 2 -34.43 -5.58 14.82
C GLU A 2 -33.10 -4.87 14.58
N LYS A 3 -32.19 -4.91 15.55
CA LYS A 3 -30.79 -4.51 15.34
C LYS A 3 -30.20 -5.46 14.31
N ILE A 4 -30.21 -5.06 13.04
CA ILE A 4 -29.47 -5.74 11.99
C ILE A 4 -28.03 -5.85 12.49
N SER A 5 -27.49 -7.08 12.56
CA SER A 5 -26.15 -7.28 13.09
C SER A 5 -25.12 -6.46 12.29
N ASN A 6 -24.12 -5.91 12.98
CA ASN A 6 -23.08 -5.08 12.34
C ASN A 6 -22.43 -5.75 11.11
N GLN A 7 -22.35 -7.09 11.10
CA GLN A 7 -21.86 -7.88 9.97
C GLN A 7 -22.78 -7.79 8.74
N LYS A 8 -24.11 -7.82 8.92
CA LYS A 8 -25.10 -7.70 7.83
C LYS A 8 -25.09 -6.30 7.21
N GLN A 9 -24.69 -5.26 7.95
CA GLN A 9 -24.50 -3.90 7.44
C GLN A 9 -23.15 -3.69 6.75
N LEU A 10 -22.09 -4.35 7.23
CA LEU A 10 -20.72 -4.16 6.73
C LEU A 10 -20.53 -4.72 5.31
N MET A 11 -20.96 -5.96 5.07
CA MET A 11 -20.68 -6.68 3.82
C MET A 11 -21.25 -6.00 2.56
N PRO A 12 -22.48 -5.44 2.57
CA PRO A 12 -22.99 -4.65 1.46
C PRO A 12 -22.08 -3.46 1.10
N ILE A 13 -21.54 -2.75 2.10
CA ILE A 13 -20.67 -1.59 1.89
C ILE A 13 -19.35 -2.02 1.25
N VAL A 14 -18.76 -3.12 1.74
CA VAL A 14 -17.53 -3.70 1.16
C VAL A 14 -17.75 -4.08 -0.30
N LYS A 15 -18.82 -4.82 -0.60
CA LYS A 15 -19.15 -5.25 -1.97
C LYS A 15 -19.43 -4.06 -2.88
N PHE A 16 -20.19 -3.07 -2.40
CA PHE A 16 -20.50 -1.86 -3.16
C PHE A 16 -19.23 -1.07 -3.50
N THR A 17 -18.39 -0.80 -2.50
CA THR A 17 -17.13 -0.06 -2.66
C THR A 17 -16.20 -0.75 -3.65
N THR A 18 -16.06 -2.08 -3.53
CA THR A 18 -15.24 -2.89 -4.45
C THR A 18 -15.80 -2.82 -5.87
N LYS A 19 -17.08 -3.17 -6.06
CA LYS A 19 -17.73 -3.27 -7.38
C LYS A 19 -17.81 -1.94 -8.10
N ARG A 20 -17.99 -0.84 -7.37
CA ARG A 20 -18.03 0.51 -7.95
C ARG A 20 -16.66 0.91 -8.50
N ASN A 21 -15.59 0.68 -7.74
CA ASN A 21 -14.26 1.14 -8.11
C ASN A 21 -13.59 0.25 -9.16
N ILE A 22 -13.80 -1.07 -9.11
CA ILE A 22 -13.26 -1.99 -10.13
C ILE A 22 -13.82 -1.71 -11.53
N LYS A 23 -15.00 -1.10 -11.64
CA LYS A 23 -15.61 -0.74 -12.93
C LYS A 23 -15.07 0.57 -13.50
N LYS A 24 -14.32 1.37 -12.73
CA LYS A 24 -13.80 2.66 -13.22
C LYS A 24 -12.64 2.41 -14.18
N ALA A 25 -12.66 3.04 -15.34
CA ALA A 25 -11.54 2.98 -16.29
C ALA A 25 -10.23 3.48 -15.63
N SER A 26 -10.32 4.47 -14.74
CA SER A 26 -9.15 4.99 -13.99
C SER A 26 -8.46 3.94 -13.13
N TYR A 27 -9.19 2.94 -12.61
CA TYR A 27 -8.61 1.84 -11.83
C TYR A 27 -7.75 0.94 -12.72
N TRP A 28 -8.29 0.53 -13.87
CA TRP A 28 -7.57 -0.32 -14.83
C TRP A 28 -6.38 0.39 -15.45
N ALA A 29 -6.53 1.65 -15.85
CA ALA A 29 -5.43 2.46 -16.37
C ALA A 29 -4.27 2.55 -15.38
N ALA A 30 -4.59 2.70 -14.09
CA ALA A 30 -3.59 2.80 -13.03
C ALA A 30 -2.86 1.48 -12.74
N ILE A 31 -3.53 0.33 -12.88
CA ILE A 31 -2.93 -0.99 -12.66
C ILE A 31 -2.08 -1.44 -13.84
N ILE A 32 -2.47 -1.08 -15.06
CA ILE A 32 -1.74 -1.46 -16.27
C ILE A 32 -0.46 -0.65 -16.42
N TRP A 33 -0.35 0.53 -15.79
CA TRP A 33 0.80 1.41 -15.98
C TRP A 33 2.14 0.85 -15.46
N PRO A 34 2.26 0.30 -14.23
CA PRO A 34 3.48 -0.35 -13.76
C PRO A 34 3.91 -1.52 -14.65
N ILE A 35 2.92 -2.26 -15.14
CA ILE A 35 3.10 -3.37 -16.09
C ILE A 35 3.74 -2.86 -17.39
N ASN A 36 3.20 -1.79 -17.98
CA ASN A 36 3.72 -1.22 -19.22
C ASN A 36 5.17 -0.72 -19.05
N LEU A 37 5.48 -0.10 -17.90
CA LEU A 37 6.85 0.32 -17.60
C LEU A 37 7.81 -0.86 -17.53
N LEU A 38 7.38 -1.99 -16.97
CA LEU A 38 8.18 -3.21 -16.87
C LEU A 38 8.45 -3.79 -18.26
N ILE A 39 7.43 -3.85 -19.13
CA ILE A 39 7.59 -4.27 -20.54
C ILE A 39 8.59 -3.36 -21.28
N ILE A 40 8.45 -2.05 -21.14
CA ILE A 40 9.36 -1.08 -21.76
C ILE A 40 10.79 -1.32 -21.26
N PHE A 41 10.99 -1.44 -19.94
CA PHE A 41 12.31 -1.69 -19.37
C PHE A 41 12.93 -2.99 -19.89
N ILE A 42 12.14 -4.05 -20.02
CA ILE A 42 12.52 -5.34 -20.61
C ILE A 42 12.99 -5.18 -22.05
N LEU A 43 12.20 -4.49 -22.88
CA LEU A 43 12.51 -4.25 -24.29
C LEU A 43 13.82 -3.47 -24.48
N PHE A 44 14.18 -2.60 -23.53
CA PHE A 44 15.38 -1.78 -23.62
C PHE A 44 16.63 -2.36 -22.95
N ASN A 45 16.51 -3.24 -21.93
CA ASN A 45 17.65 -3.59 -21.05
C ASN A 45 18.03 -5.08 -20.93
N ILE A 46 17.30 -6.03 -21.54
CA ILE A 46 17.64 -7.45 -21.39
C ILE A 46 18.96 -7.84 -22.08
N THR A 47 19.47 -7.05 -23.02
CA THR A 47 20.64 -7.45 -23.81
C THR A 47 21.99 -7.31 -23.09
N ASN A 48 22.09 -6.57 -21.97
CA ASN A 48 23.38 -6.07 -21.49
C ASN A 48 23.85 -6.57 -20.12
N TYR A 49 23.04 -7.32 -19.36
CA TYR A 49 23.41 -7.77 -18.01
C TYR A 49 23.51 -9.29 -17.91
N SER A 50 24.63 -9.77 -17.35
CA SER A 50 24.72 -11.17 -16.95
C SER A 50 23.76 -11.47 -15.79
N LYS A 51 23.18 -12.68 -15.75
CA LYS A 51 22.24 -13.14 -14.70
C LYS A 51 22.72 -12.82 -13.28
N LEU A 52 24.01 -12.98 -13.02
CA LEU A 52 24.61 -12.77 -11.71
C LEU A 52 24.73 -11.28 -11.33
N GLN A 53 25.01 -10.41 -12.30
CA GLN A 53 25.01 -8.95 -12.09
C GLN A 53 23.60 -8.42 -11.84
N PHE A 54 22.60 -8.93 -12.57
CA PHE A 54 21.20 -8.56 -12.36
C PHE A 54 20.71 -8.95 -10.96
N MET A 55 21.01 -10.18 -10.51
CA MET A 55 20.66 -10.63 -9.17
C MET A 55 21.33 -9.80 -8.07
N LYS A 56 22.61 -9.46 -8.21
CA LYS A 56 23.31 -8.56 -7.28
C LYS A 56 22.67 -7.17 -7.25
N LEU A 57 22.25 -6.64 -8.41
CA LEU A 57 21.59 -5.34 -8.49
C LEU A 57 20.24 -5.34 -7.76
N ILE A 58 19.43 -6.40 -7.93
CA ILE A 58 18.16 -6.56 -7.19
C ILE A 58 18.42 -6.65 -5.69
N ILE A 59 19.36 -7.50 -5.26
CA ILE A 59 19.66 -7.74 -3.83
C ILE A 59 20.25 -6.48 -3.16
N ASN A 60 20.94 -5.61 -3.90
CA ASN A 60 21.45 -4.37 -3.34
C ASN A 60 20.39 -3.26 -3.27
N ASN A 61 19.37 -3.31 -4.15
CA ASN A 61 18.42 -2.21 -4.35
C ASN A 61 16.96 -2.57 -4.02
N TYR A 62 16.69 -3.73 -3.42
CA TYR A 62 15.33 -4.19 -3.12
C TYR A 62 14.51 -3.22 -2.25
N PHE A 63 15.14 -2.49 -1.32
CA PHE A 63 14.43 -1.49 -0.51
C PHE A 63 13.96 -0.29 -1.36
N ILE A 64 14.72 0.04 -2.42
CA ILE A 64 14.34 1.05 -3.42
C ILE A 64 13.16 0.52 -4.23
N ILE A 65 13.20 -0.75 -4.67
CA ILE A 65 12.09 -1.41 -5.38
C ILE A 65 10.83 -1.39 -4.51
N LEU A 66 10.94 -1.74 -3.22
CA LEU A 66 9.83 -1.69 -2.27
C LEU A 66 9.28 -0.27 -2.13
N GLY A 67 10.11 0.74 -1.91
CA GLY A 67 9.62 2.10 -1.77
C GLY A 67 9.02 2.68 -3.06
N ILE A 68 9.54 2.35 -4.24
CA ILE A 68 8.93 2.70 -5.54
C ILE A 68 7.57 2.00 -5.67
N SER A 69 7.47 0.72 -5.29
CA SER A 69 6.20 -0.01 -5.35
C SER A 69 5.14 0.58 -4.41
N ILE A 70 5.52 1.02 -3.21
CA ILE A 70 4.63 1.74 -2.28
C ILE A 70 4.17 3.07 -2.92
N LEU A 71 5.08 3.82 -3.53
CA LEU A 71 4.74 5.07 -4.20
C LEU A 71 3.73 4.85 -5.34
N LEU A 72 3.94 3.82 -6.17
CA LEU A 72 3.03 3.45 -7.25
C LEU A 72 1.65 3.05 -6.71
N MET A 73 1.60 2.19 -5.70
CA MET A 73 0.35 1.84 -5.02
C MET A 73 -0.35 3.08 -4.46
N SER A 74 0.41 4.03 -3.93
CA SER A 74 -0.12 5.26 -3.37
C SER A 74 -0.80 6.17 -4.38
N PHE A 75 -0.23 6.31 -5.57
CA PHE A 75 -0.90 7.06 -6.64
C PHE A 75 -2.27 6.47 -7.01
N VAL A 76 -2.43 5.15 -6.94
CA VAL A 76 -3.70 4.47 -7.25
C VAL A 76 -4.65 4.53 -6.08
N PHE A 77 -4.26 3.93 -4.95
CA PHE A 77 -5.18 3.60 -3.88
C PHE A 77 -5.44 4.76 -2.94
N SER A 78 -4.46 5.65 -2.70
CA SER A 78 -4.69 6.85 -1.90
C SER A 78 -5.79 7.72 -2.50
N ASN A 79 -5.84 7.88 -3.83
CA ASN A 79 -6.92 8.62 -4.49
C ASN A 79 -8.28 7.92 -4.34
N ILE A 80 -8.32 6.59 -4.50
CA ILE A 80 -9.57 5.83 -4.38
C ILE A 80 -10.13 5.92 -2.95
N ILE A 81 -9.32 5.68 -1.92
CA ILE A 81 -9.76 5.82 -0.52
C ILE A 81 -10.15 7.25 -0.21
N GLY A 82 -9.41 8.23 -0.75
CA GLY A 82 -9.76 9.61 -0.52
C GLY A 82 -11.12 9.97 -1.07
N TYR A 83 -11.44 9.58 -2.31
CA TYR A 83 -12.76 9.82 -2.89
C TYR A 83 -13.89 9.04 -2.21
N GLU A 84 -13.63 7.85 -1.68
CA GLU A 84 -14.64 7.08 -0.95
C GLU A 84 -14.86 7.63 0.47
N ILE A 85 -13.83 8.15 1.14
CA ILE A 85 -13.96 8.70 2.50
C ILE A 85 -14.46 10.14 2.50
N GLN A 86 -14.15 10.90 1.45
CA GLN A 86 -14.62 12.26 1.30
C GLN A 86 -16.16 12.32 1.41
N ASN A 87 -16.62 13.18 2.31
CA ASN A 87 -18.04 13.36 2.60
C ASN A 87 -18.70 14.20 1.49
N ASP A 88 -19.08 13.54 0.39
CA ASP A 88 -19.92 14.15 -0.63
C ASP A 88 -21.38 13.94 -0.20
N SER A 89 -21.88 14.86 0.63
CA SER A 89 -23.29 14.89 1.10
C SER A 89 -24.29 14.94 -0.05
N SER A 90 -23.84 15.40 -1.22
CA SER A 90 -24.65 15.53 -2.43
C SER A 90 -24.95 14.20 -3.15
N SER A 91 -24.29 13.10 -2.78
CA SER A 91 -24.52 11.83 -3.45
C SER A 91 -25.66 11.05 -2.78
N LYS A 92 -26.75 10.79 -3.54
CA LYS A 92 -27.91 9.98 -3.12
C LYS A 92 -27.53 8.65 -2.46
N ILE A 93 -26.38 8.09 -2.84
CA ILE A 93 -25.83 6.84 -2.28
C ILE A 93 -25.29 7.06 -0.86
N ASN A 94 -24.57 8.16 -0.62
CA ASN A 94 -24.13 8.49 0.73
C ASN A 94 -25.34 8.78 1.62
N GLU A 95 -26.33 9.56 1.15
CA GLU A 95 -27.59 9.82 1.89
C GLU A 95 -28.30 8.53 2.30
N PHE A 96 -28.43 7.57 1.37
CA PHE A 96 -28.98 6.25 1.67
C PHE A 96 -28.13 5.49 2.72
N LEU A 97 -26.80 5.47 2.57
CA LEU A 97 -25.92 4.82 3.53
C LEU A 97 -26.00 5.47 4.92
N TRP A 98 -26.09 6.80 5.00
CA TRP A 98 -26.30 7.55 6.24
C TRP A 98 -27.60 7.18 6.93
N SER A 99 -28.66 6.98 6.17
CA SER A 99 -29.97 6.64 6.74
C SER A 99 -30.06 5.24 7.34
N ILE A 100 -29.12 4.33 7.01
CA ILE A 100 -29.24 2.90 7.33
C ILE A 100 -28.04 2.35 8.14
N CYS A 101 -26.88 3.02 8.13
CA CYS A 101 -25.65 2.49 8.72
C CYS A 101 -24.89 3.54 9.54
N ASP A 102 -24.36 3.09 10.70
CA ASP A 102 -23.51 3.92 11.54
C ASP A 102 -22.25 4.43 10.78
N PRO A 103 -21.84 5.69 10.99
CA PRO A 103 -20.59 6.26 10.46
C PRO A 103 -19.37 5.34 10.60
N LYS A 104 -19.25 4.73 11.78
CA LYS A 104 -18.16 3.80 12.12
C LYS A 104 -18.16 2.57 11.21
N ILE A 105 -19.32 2.00 10.91
CA ILE A 105 -19.47 0.82 10.07
C ILE A 105 -19.19 1.20 8.61
N GLN A 106 -19.66 2.38 8.17
CA GLN A 106 -19.38 2.90 6.84
C GLN A 106 -17.88 3.08 6.59
N PHE A 107 -17.15 3.72 7.51
CA PHE A 107 -15.70 3.87 7.40
C PHE A 107 -15.01 2.52 7.24
N THR A 108 -15.34 1.56 8.11
CA THR A 108 -14.73 0.23 8.07
C THR A 108 -15.08 -0.53 6.80
N GLY A 109 -16.32 -0.43 6.32
CA GLY A 109 -16.75 -1.09 5.10
C GLY A 109 -16.09 -0.51 3.85
N ARG A 110 -15.93 0.81 3.78
CA ARG A 110 -15.22 1.49 2.68
C ARG A 110 -13.74 1.11 2.67
N LEU A 111 -13.08 1.14 3.84
CA LEU A 111 -11.67 0.74 3.97
C LEU A 111 -11.46 -0.73 3.57
N LEU A 112 -12.29 -1.65 4.08
CA LEU A 112 -12.21 -3.08 3.72
C LEU A 112 -12.50 -3.34 2.24
N GLY A 113 -13.42 -2.58 1.63
CA GLY A 113 -13.67 -2.65 0.19
C GLY A 113 -12.45 -2.27 -0.63
N ILE A 114 -11.66 -1.31 -0.16
CA ILE A 114 -10.42 -0.90 -0.84
C ILE A 114 -9.28 -1.88 -0.57
N ILE A 115 -9.16 -2.41 0.65
CA ILE A 115 -8.24 -3.52 0.94
C ILE A 115 -8.53 -4.71 0.00
N ASN A 116 -9.80 -5.03 -0.23
CA ASN A 116 -10.18 -6.07 -1.17
C ASN A 116 -9.75 -5.74 -2.62
N LEU A 117 -9.86 -4.48 -3.05
CA LEU A 117 -9.34 -4.03 -4.35
C LEU A 117 -7.81 -4.16 -4.44
N VAL A 118 -7.08 -3.82 -3.38
CA VAL A 118 -5.63 -4.03 -3.30
C VAL A 118 -5.30 -5.51 -3.46
N SER A 119 -5.99 -6.40 -2.72
CA SER A 119 -5.78 -7.84 -2.81
C SER A 119 -6.03 -8.37 -4.23
N ILE A 120 -7.12 -7.95 -4.89
CA ILE A 120 -7.40 -8.31 -6.29
C ILE A 120 -6.25 -7.84 -7.20
N THR A 121 -5.73 -6.64 -6.97
CA THR A 121 -4.64 -6.07 -7.77
C THR A 121 -3.33 -6.84 -7.60
N ILE A 122 -3.01 -7.24 -6.36
CA ILE A 122 -1.84 -8.10 -6.08
C ILE A 122 -1.98 -9.44 -6.79
N ILE A 123 -3.18 -10.06 -6.77
CA ILE A 123 -3.44 -11.31 -7.49
C ILE A 123 -3.25 -11.11 -9.00
N ILE A 124 -3.76 -10.01 -9.57
CA ILE A 124 -3.54 -9.68 -10.98
C ILE A 124 -2.04 -9.57 -11.29
N TYR A 125 -1.24 -8.91 -10.45
CA TYR A 125 0.20 -8.81 -10.65
C TYR A 125 0.91 -10.17 -10.54
N ILE A 126 0.47 -11.06 -9.65
CA ILE A 126 1.01 -12.43 -9.56
C ILE A 126 0.73 -13.20 -10.85
N VAL A 127 -0.52 -13.19 -11.31
CA VAL A 127 -0.92 -13.86 -12.57
C VAL A 127 -0.15 -13.29 -13.75
N TYR A 128 -0.01 -11.96 -13.81
CA TYR A 128 0.77 -11.30 -14.85
C TYR A 128 2.22 -11.74 -14.83
N THR A 129 2.85 -11.78 -13.65
CA THR A 129 4.23 -12.25 -13.48
C THR A 129 4.38 -13.70 -13.96
N MET A 130 3.42 -14.58 -13.65
CA MET A 130 3.43 -15.97 -14.13
C MET A 130 3.36 -16.08 -15.66
N ILE A 131 2.52 -15.28 -16.31
CA ILE A 131 2.44 -15.22 -17.78
C ILE A 131 3.78 -14.73 -18.36
N PHE A 132 4.39 -13.71 -17.75
CA PHE A 132 5.67 -13.16 -18.18
C PHE A 132 6.82 -14.16 -18.07
N MET A 133 6.83 -14.98 -17.02
CA MET A 133 7.82 -16.03 -16.85
C MET A 133 7.76 -17.08 -17.97
N GLN A 134 6.58 -17.31 -18.56
CA GLN A 134 6.40 -18.23 -19.69
C GLN A 134 6.81 -17.60 -21.02
N LEU A 135 6.49 -16.32 -21.23
CA LEU A 135 6.80 -15.62 -22.48
C LEU A 135 8.28 -15.27 -22.61
N ILE A 136 8.99 -15.03 -21.49
CA ILE A 136 10.40 -14.63 -21.46
C ILE A 136 11.16 -15.59 -20.54
N PRO A 137 11.73 -16.69 -21.07
CA PRO A 137 12.37 -17.74 -20.28
C PRO A 137 13.51 -17.23 -19.38
N GLU A 138 14.23 -16.20 -19.83
CA GLU A 138 15.31 -15.56 -19.05
C GLU A 138 14.77 -14.92 -17.76
N MET A 139 13.63 -14.24 -17.84
CA MET A 139 12.95 -13.67 -16.67
C MET A 139 12.39 -14.76 -15.76
N GLY A 140 11.86 -15.85 -16.33
CA GLY A 140 11.46 -17.04 -15.58
C GLY A 140 12.60 -17.60 -14.72
N ASN A 141 13.78 -17.76 -15.32
CA ASN A 141 14.98 -18.26 -14.66
C ASN A 141 15.53 -17.32 -13.58
N ILE A 142 15.31 -16.03 -13.70
CA ILE A 142 15.67 -15.04 -12.69
C ILE A 142 14.69 -15.11 -11.52
N ILE A 143 13.39 -15.06 -11.79
CA ILE A 143 12.35 -15.06 -10.75
C ILE A 143 12.39 -16.35 -9.92
N MET A 144 12.54 -17.51 -10.57
CA MET A 144 12.70 -18.79 -9.86
C MET A 144 13.96 -18.86 -9.00
N ALA A 145 14.98 -18.08 -9.32
CA ALA A 145 16.20 -18.03 -8.53
C ALA A 145 16.05 -17.15 -7.28
N ILE A 146 15.14 -16.16 -7.25
CA ILE A 146 14.98 -15.21 -6.14
C ILE A 146 14.85 -15.91 -4.77
N PRO A 147 13.99 -16.94 -4.58
CA PRO A 147 13.88 -17.61 -3.29
C PRO A 147 15.16 -18.32 -2.85
N SER A 148 15.89 -18.91 -3.79
CA SER A 148 17.17 -19.59 -3.51
C SER A 148 18.26 -18.61 -3.08
N PHE A 149 18.24 -17.37 -3.59
CA PHE A 149 19.22 -16.33 -3.26
C PHE A 149 18.90 -15.57 -1.97
N ILE A 150 17.63 -15.29 -1.72
CA ILE A 150 17.19 -14.46 -0.58
C ILE A 150 16.87 -15.31 0.67
N GLY A 151 16.37 -16.52 0.46
CA GLY A 151 15.77 -17.35 1.50
C GLY A 151 14.29 -17.04 1.70
N LEU A 152 13.50 -18.11 1.90
CA LEU A 152 12.04 -18.03 1.98
C LEU A 152 11.54 -17.20 3.16
N ILE A 153 12.24 -17.24 4.30
CA ILE A 153 11.88 -16.46 5.50
C ILE A 153 12.01 -14.95 5.24
N LYS A 154 13.12 -14.50 4.64
CA LYS A 154 13.33 -13.09 4.31
C LYS A 154 12.30 -12.60 3.28
N LEU A 155 11.92 -13.43 2.31
CA LEU A 155 10.83 -13.12 1.38
C LEU A 155 9.48 -12.95 2.08
N LEU A 156 9.11 -13.84 3.00
CA LEU A 156 7.86 -13.71 3.76
C LEU A 156 7.82 -12.42 4.59
N ILE A 157 8.92 -12.09 5.27
CA ILE A 157 9.05 -10.84 6.04
C ILE A 157 8.89 -9.63 5.13
N MET A 158 9.50 -9.65 3.93
CA MET A 158 9.38 -8.57 2.96
C MET A 158 7.92 -8.36 2.50
N ILE A 159 7.16 -9.44 2.29
CA ILE A 159 5.73 -9.36 1.95
C ILE A 159 4.94 -8.73 3.10
N ILE A 160 5.22 -9.11 4.35
CA ILE A 160 4.55 -8.54 5.53
C ILE A 160 4.82 -7.02 5.63
N ILE A 161 6.09 -6.62 5.49
CA ILE A 161 6.51 -5.21 5.47
C ILE A 161 5.77 -4.42 4.37
N PHE A 162 5.62 -5.01 3.19
CA PHE A 162 4.92 -4.38 2.07
C PHE A 162 3.42 -4.20 2.36
N VAL A 163 2.75 -5.23 2.88
CA VAL A 163 1.33 -5.15 3.26
C VAL A 163 1.11 -4.10 4.35
N GLU A 164 2.02 -4.03 5.32
CA GLU A 164 1.95 -3.04 6.39
C GLU A 164 2.12 -1.61 5.86
N ALA A 165 3.05 -1.40 4.93
CA ALA A 165 3.24 -0.09 4.28
C ALA A 165 1.97 0.39 3.55
N ILE A 166 1.30 -0.51 2.82
CA ILE A 166 0.02 -0.21 2.16
C ILE A 166 -1.05 0.15 3.21
N GLY A 167 -1.10 -0.59 4.33
CA GLY A 167 -2.03 -0.29 5.41
C GLY A 167 -1.85 1.12 5.97
N TRP A 168 -0.61 1.53 6.22
CA TRP A 168 -0.29 2.89 6.66
C TRP A 168 -0.70 3.94 5.63
N GLU A 169 -0.36 3.72 4.37
CA GLU A 169 -0.70 4.62 3.27
C GLU A 169 -2.22 4.84 3.13
N LEU A 170 -3.01 3.77 3.16
CA LEU A 170 -4.47 3.83 3.11
C LEU A 170 -5.06 4.63 4.27
N LEU A 171 -4.55 4.42 5.49
CA LEU A 171 -5.04 5.12 6.68
C LEU A 171 -4.66 6.60 6.70
N ILE A 172 -3.45 6.95 6.29
CA ILE A 172 -3.02 8.35 6.20
C ILE A 172 -3.85 9.06 5.13
N SER A 173 -4.06 8.44 3.97
CA SER A 173 -4.91 9.01 2.92
C SER A 173 -6.35 9.19 3.40
N ALA A 174 -6.92 8.20 4.08
CA ALA A 174 -8.25 8.31 4.68
C ALA A 174 -8.32 9.50 5.66
N HIS A 175 -7.34 9.64 6.55
CA HIS A 175 -7.29 10.75 7.51
C HIS A 175 -7.19 12.12 6.83
N LEU A 176 -6.33 12.27 5.82
CA LEU A 176 -6.25 13.52 5.06
C LEU A 176 -7.60 13.86 4.40
N SER A 177 -8.25 12.83 3.85
CA SER A 177 -9.48 12.98 3.07
C SER A 177 -10.71 13.33 3.91
N ILE A 178 -10.71 12.94 5.18
CA ILE A 178 -11.73 13.36 6.15
C ILE A 178 -11.87 14.89 6.13
N LYS A 179 -10.79 15.65 6.10
CA LYS A 179 -10.81 17.12 6.21
C LYS A 179 -11.18 17.87 4.92
N ILE A 180 -11.30 17.17 3.78
CA ILE A 180 -11.44 17.82 2.46
C ILE A 180 -12.92 17.97 2.10
N LYS A 181 -13.39 19.22 1.99
CA LYS A 181 -14.77 19.52 1.58
C LYS A 181 -15.00 19.48 0.05
N LYS A 182 -13.99 19.84 -0.76
CA LYS A 182 -14.14 19.96 -2.22
C LYS A 182 -13.53 18.78 -2.96
N ARG A 183 -14.35 18.04 -3.72
CA ARG A 183 -13.94 16.82 -4.43
C ARG A 183 -12.89 17.04 -5.50
N ASN A 184 -12.99 18.12 -6.26
CA ASN A 184 -12.08 18.38 -7.38
C ASN A 184 -10.64 18.69 -6.95
N ARG A 185 -10.41 18.96 -5.66
CA ARG A 185 -9.08 19.26 -5.13
C ARG A 185 -8.46 18.09 -4.35
N LEU A 186 -9.14 16.95 -4.24
CA LEU A 186 -8.69 15.85 -3.39
C LEU A 186 -7.28 15.36 -3.75
N SER A 187 -6.98 15.19 -5.04
CA SER A 187 -5.65 14.78 -5.49
C SER A 187 -4.54 15.76 -5.10
N GLN A 188 -4.83 17.06 -5.04
CA GLN A 188 -3.87 18.09 -4.61
C GLN A 188 -3.58 18.00 -3.11
N TYR A 189 -4.60 17.69 -2.30
CA TYR A 189 -4.43 17.50 -0.86
C TYR A 189 -3.75 16.19 -0.48
N LEU A 190 -3.69 15.21 -1.38
CA LEU A 190 -2.92 13.98 -1.21
C LEU A 190 -1.46 14.13 -1.64
N LEU A 191 -1.09 15.20 -2.34
CA LEU A 191 0.29 15.46 -2.76
C LEU A 191 1.32 15.46 -1.61
N PRO A 192 1.03 15.98 -0.41
CA PRO A 192 1.91 15.86 0.74
C PRO A 192 2.20 14.41 1.17
N LEU A 193 1.26 13.48 0.97
CA LEU A 193 1.49 12.05 1.23
C LEU A 193 2.51 11.49 0.24
N TYR A 194 2.37 11.80 -1.05
CA TYR A 194 3.33 11.37 -2.07
C TYR A 194 4.72 11.95 -1.82
N ALA A 195 4.79 13.25 -1.48
CA ALA A 195 6.03 13.91 -1.10
C ALA A 195 6.66 13.27 0.14
N TYR A 196 5.87 12.90 1.14
CA TYR A 196 6.34 12.17 2.31
C TYR A 196 6.99 10.83 1.94
N ILE A 197 6.34 10.03 1.08
CA ILE A 197 6.90 8.75 0.61
C ILE A 197 8.23 8.96 -0.13
N ILE A 198 8.30 9.96 -1.01
CA ILE A 198 9.53 10.32 -1.74
C ILE A 198 10.64 10.76 -0.76
N CYS A 199 10.32 11.59 0.24
CA CYS A 199 11.27 11.97 1.29
C CYS A 199 11.75 10.75 2.07
N CYS A 200 10.87 9.80 2.41
CA CYS A 200 11.27 8.56 3.08
C CYS A 200 12.26 7.73 2.23
N LEU A 201 11.99 7.61 0.93
CA LEU A 201 12.89 6.98 -0.03
C LEU A 201 14.26 7.65 -0.08
N ILE A 202 14.30 8.98 -0.24
CA ILE A 202 15.54 9.76 -0.28
C ILE A 202 16.33 9.58 1.03
N ILE A 203 15.67 9.65 2.19
CA ILE A 203 16.31 9.45 3.49
C ILE A 203 16.89 8.04 3.59
N ALA A 204 16.17 7.01 3.14
CA ALA A 204 16.64 5.63 3.16
C ALA A 204 17.87 5.43 2.27
N ILE A 205 17.92 6.07 1.10
CA ILE A 205 19.05 6.04 0.18
C ILE A 205 20.26 6.76 0.79
N LEU A 206 20.09 8.01 1.25
CA LEU A 206 21.18 8.83 1.79
C LEU A 206 21.79 8.24 3.07
N LYS A 207 20.98 7.56 3.90
CA LYS A 207 21.43 6.99 5.17
C LYS A 207 21.80 5.50 5.08
N ALA A 208 21.78 4.91 3.88
CA ALA A 208 22.14 3.52 3.68
C ALA A 208 23.59 3.23 4.14
N SER A 209 24.48 4.24 4.17
CA SER A 209 25.92 4.06 4.39
C SER A 209 26.50 4.57 5.72
N HIS A 210 25.81 5.42 6.49
CA HIS A 210 26.52 6.19 7.54
C HIS A 210 26.00 6.13 8.98
N ASN A 211 24.74 5.74 9.26
CA ASN A 211 24.19 5.83 10.63
C ASN A 211 23.26 4.67 11.02
N LEU A 212 23.82 3.61 11.61
CA LEU A 212 23.06 2.45 12.12
C LEU A 212 22.05 2.83 13.21
N ILE A 213 22.42 3.72 14.14
CA ILE A 213 21.54 4.16 15.25
C ILE A 213 20.26 4.81 14.70
N PHE A 214 20.39 5.72 13.73
CA PHE A 214 19.23 6.35 13.12
C PHE A 214 18.35 5.32 12.42
N SER A 215 18.95 4.33 11.74
CA SER A 215 18.18 3.30 11.06
C SER A 215 17.36 2.46 12.04
N TYR A 216 17.92 2.08 13.20
CA TYR A 216 17.18 1.36 14.23
C TYR A 216 16.06 2.20 14.84
N LEU A 217 16.29 3.47 15.16
CA LEU A 217 15.24 4.36 15.68
C LEU A 217 14.11 4.57 14.66
N SER A 218 14.45 4.75 13.39
CA SER A 218 13.49 5.03 12.33
C SER A 218 12.51 3.87 12.08
N ILE A 219 12.91 2.64 12.38
CA ILE A 219 12.06 1.45 12.28
C ILE A 219 10.89 1.49 13.28
N PHE A 220 11.04 2.18 14.41
CA PHE A 220 9.97 2.25 15.41
C PHE A 220 9.11 3.51 15.28
N ILE A 221 9.63 4.59 14.69
CA ILE A 221 8.98 5.90 14.82
C ILE A 221 8.07 6.22 13.63
N PHE A 222 8.57 6.07 12.41
CA PHE A 222 7.95 6.65 11.22
C PHE A 222 7.26 5.57 10.37
N PRO A 223 5.95 5.66 10.11
CA PRO A 223 5.17 4.61 9.44
C PRO A 223 5.75 4.02 8.15
N ILE A 224 6.01 4.85 7.12
CA ILE A 224 6.44 4.35 5.81
C ILE A 224 7.96 4.20 5.78
N LEU A 225 8.67 5.13 6.43
CA LEU A 225 10.12 5.05 6.57
C LEU A 225 10.55 3.80 7.35
N SER A 226 9.78 3.36 8.33
CA SER A 226 10.06 2.13 9.08
C SER A 226 10.03 0.93 8.15
N GLN A 227 9.05 0.83 7.27
CA GLN A 227 8.94 -0.30 6.35
C GLN A 227 10.10 -0.35 5.37
N ILE A 228 10.47 0.81 4.80
CA ILE A 228 11.62 0.91 3.90
C ILE A 228 12.93 0.55 4.64
N ASN A 229 13.13 1.03 5.87
CA ASN A 229 14.35 0.76 6.63
C ASN A 229 14.39 -0.65 7.24
N SER A 230 13.26 -1.22 7.65
CA SER A 230 13.13 -2.63 8.05
C SER A 230 13.48 -3.54 6.90
N CYS A 231 12.98 -3.22 5.70
CA CYS A 231 13.38 -3.90 4.48
C CYS A 231 14.89 -3.78 4.31
N ARG A 232 15.46 -2.56 4.31
CA ARG A 232 16.91 -2.34 4.18
C ARG A 232 17.75 -3.13 5.20
N LEU A 233 17.30 -3.23 6.44
CA LEU A 233 18.02 -3.95 7.48
C LEU A 233 17.90 -5.47 7.36
N LEU A 234 16.83 -5.99 6.75
CA LEU A 234 16.63 -7.43 6.52
C LEU A 234 17.74 -8.09 5.70
N PHE A 235 18.42 -7.34 4.83
CA PHE A 235 19.48 -7.87 3.97
C PHE A 235 20.86 -7.28 4.26
N THR A 236 20.94 -6.16 4.98
CA THR A 236 22.24 -5.62 5.43
C THR A 236 22.65 -6.14 6.80
N ASN A 237 21.72 -6.67 7.58
CA ASN A 237 21.95 -7.03 8.98
C ASN A 237 21.14 -8.28 9.36
N ASP A 238 21.76 -9.25 10.03
CA ASP A 238 21.11 -10.54 10.29
C ASP A 238 20.27 -10.58 11.58
N ASN A 239 20.01 -9.41 12.20
CA ASN A 239 19.16 -9.29 13.38
C ASN A 239 17.66 -9.38 13.04
N LEU A 240 17.22 -10.56 12.58
CA LEU A 240 15.83 -10.87 12.25
C LEU A 240 14.87 -10.62 13.43
N ILE A 241 15.32 -10.89 14.66
CA ILE A 241 14.52 -10.69 15.87
C ILE A 241 14.10 -9.23 16.01
N LEU A 242 15.03 -8.29 15.80
CA LEU A 242 14.74 -6.85 15.90
C LEU A 242 13.70 -6.41 14.86
N ILE A 243 13.81 -6.93 13.64
CA ILE A 243 12.88 -6.64 12.55
C ILE A 243 11.49 -7.18 12.87
N ILE A 244 11.41 -8.39 13.43
CA ILE A 244 10.12 -8.98 13.85
C ILE A 244 9.48 -8.13 14.97
N ILE A 245 10.24 -7.74 15.99
CA ILE A 245 9.76 -6.86 17.07
C ILE A 245 9.24 -5.53 16.49
N ALA A 246 9.97 -4.96 15.55
CA ALA A 246 9.58 -3.75 14.86
C ALA A 246 8.27 -3.87 14.08
N ILE A 247 8.11 -4.95 13.31
CA ILE A 247 6.87 -5.22 12.56
C ILE A 247 5.69 -5.35 13.53
N ILE A 248 5.85 -6.11 14.62
CA ILE A 248 4.79 -6.24 15.63
C ILE A 248 4.44 -4.87 16.23
N PHE A 249 5.44 -4.06 16.56
CA PHE A 249 5.24 -2.72 17.09
C PHE A 249 4.49 -1.81 16.11
N GLN A 250 4.92 -1.79 14.85
CA GLN A 250 4.28 -1.00 13.80
C GLN A 250 2.84 -1.46 13.56
N PHE A 251 2.57 -2.76 13.65
CA PHE A 251 1.24 -3.31 13.46
C PHE A 251 0.29 -2.88 14.59
N ILE A 252 0.77 -2.88 15.83
CA ILE A 252 0.03 -2.35 16.99
C ILE A 252 -0.26 -0.86 16.80
N MET A 253 0.72 -0.09 16.32
CA MET A 253 0.54 1.34 16.04
C MET A 253 -0.46 1.59 14.92
N LEU A 254 -0.46 0.76 13.88
CA LEU A 254 -1.41 0.82 12.77
C LEU A 254 -2.84 0.56 13.26
N ILE A 255 -3.04 -0.45 14.12
CA ILE A 255 -4.36 -0.71 14.74
C ILE A 255 -4.82 0.49 15.58
N LYS A 256 -3.95 1.04 16.44
CA LYS A 256 -4.28 2.23 17.24
C LYS A 256 -4.65 3.42 16.36
N TYR A 257 -3.89 3.63 15.29
CA TYR A 257 -4.14 4.70 14.34
C TYR A 257 -5.46 4.50 13.58
N PHE A 258 -5.79 3.27 13.18
CA PHE A 258 -7.08 2.95 12.59
C PHE A 258 -8.25 3.35 13.49
N TYR A 259 -8.21 3.02 14.79
CA TYR A 259 -9.24 3.43 15.74
C TYR A 259 -9.32 4.96 15.89
N TYR A 260 -8.17 5.64 15.90
CA TYR A 260 -8.12 7.10 15.93
C TYR A 260 -8.81 7.72 14.70
N VAL A 261 -8.45 7.29 13.49
CA VAL A 261 -9.03 7.81 12.24
C VAL A 261 -10.52 7.49 12.15
N LYS A 262 -10.93 6.29 12.57
CA LYS A 262 -12.34 5.87 12.62
C LYS A 262 -13.18 6.78 13.53
N ASN A 263 -12.66 7.15 14.70
CA ASN A 263 -13.35 8.05 15.63
C ASN A 263 -13.41 9.48 15.07
N LYS A 264 -12.33 9.95 14.43
CA LYS A 264 -12.32 11.25 13.74
C LYS A 264 -13.35 11.32 12.63
N TYR A 265 -13.50 10.25 11.84
CA TYR A 265 -14.52 10.16 10.80
C TYR A 265 -15.92 10.41 11.39
N GLN A 266 -16.28 9.66 12.45
CA GLN A 266 -17.57 9.84 13.15
C GLN A 266 -17.79 11.28 13.61
N SER A 267 -16.81 11.87 14.31
CA SER A 267 -16.96 13.22 14.85
C SER A 267 -17.22 14.28 13.77
N GLN A 268 -16.68 14.08 12.57
CA GLN A 268 -16.89 15.02 11.49
C GLN A 268 -18.28 14.90 10.86
N ILE A 269 -18.90 13.72 10.91
CA ILE A 269 -20.25 13.52 10.39
C ILE A 269 -21.28 14.10 11.34
N GLU A 270 -21.07 13.96 12.64
CA GLU A 270 -21.96 14.55 13.65
C GLU A 270 -21.97 16.09 13.63
N LEU A 271 -20.94 16.71 13.06
CA LEU A 271 -20.82 18.17 12.92
C LEU A 271 -21.45 18.74 11.64
N ASN A 272 -21.83 17.91 10.66
CA ASN A 272 -22.43 18.34 9.40
C ASN A 272 -23.90 17.92 9.33
#